data_AF-A0A2K3KKP5-F1
#
_entry.id   AF-A0A2K3KKP5-F1
#
_cell.length_a   1.000
_cell.length_b   1.000
_cell.length_c   1.000
_cell.angle_alpha   90.00
_cell.angle_beta   90.00
_cell.angle_gamma   90.00
#
_symmetry.space_group_name_H-M   'P 1'
#
loop_
_entity.id
_entity.type
_entity.pdbx_description
1 polymer ?
#
loop_
_entity_poly.entity_id
_entity_poly.type
_entity_poly.pdbx_seq_one_letter_code
_entity_poly.pdbx_strand_id
1 'polypeptide(L)' 'TKMVLVQWNGLPTEDTSWEDWNTLKLDYHLEDKVILPDPGDVSNTAHTNGPASTIGPINYKPKRNIKRPSHLDDYV' A
#
# COMPACT_ATOMS: atom_id res chain seq x y z
N THR A 1 5.72 8.24 -16.74
CA THR A 1 6.03 6.82 -17.09
C THR A 1 5.79 5.97 -15.86
N LYS A 2 5.11 4.83 -16.02
CA LYS A 2 4.77 3.93 -14.90
C LYS A 2 5.81 2.82 -14.90
N MET A 3 6.66 2.76 -13.88
CA MET A 3 7.68 1.72 -13.76
C MET A 3 7.20 0.62 -12.82
N VAL A 4 7.58 -0.61 -13.14
CA VAL A 4 7.31 -1.79 -12.31
C VAL A 4 8.61 -2.54 -12.07
N LEU A 5 8.77 -3.08 -10.87
CA LEU A 5 9.89 -3.95 -10.54
C LEU A 5 9.53 -5.38 -10.96
N VAL A 6 10.32 -5.97 -11.86
CA VAL A 6 10.06 -7.29 -12.43
C VAL A 6 11.06 -8.29 -11.88
N GLN A 7 10.54 -9.39 -11.32
CA GLN A 7 11.31 -10.60 -11.08
C GLN A 7 11.18 -11.51 -12.29
N TRP A 8 12.30 -11.77 -12.96
CA TRP A 8 12.34 -12.64 -14.13
C TRP A 8 12.31 -14.11 -13.73
N ASN A 9 11.52 -14.90 -14.46
CA ASN A 9 11.44 -16.33 -14.25
C ASN A 9 12.79 -17.00 -14.61
N GLY A 10 13.34 -17.77 -13.68
CA GLY A 10 14.61 -18.48 -13.87
C GLY A 10 15.85 -17.65 -13.54
N LEU A 11 15.71 -16.38 -13.13
CA LEU A 11 16.80 -15.56 -12.63
C LEU A 11 16.69 -15.36 -11.11
N PRO A 12 17.83 -15.14 -10.42
CA PRO A 12 17.85 -14.78 -9.01
C PRO A 12 17.22 -13.40 -8.75
N THR A 13 16.95 -13.10 -7.49
CA THR A 13 16.28 -11.85 -7.09
C THR A 13 17.17 -10.61 -7.20
N GLU A 14 18.48 -10.79 -7.19
CA GLU A 14 19.43 -9.72 -7.50
C GLU A 14 19.33 -9.20 -8.94
N ASP A 15 18.81 -10.01 -9.86
CA ASP A 15 18.64 -9.65 -11.27
C ASP A 15 17.27 -9.00 -11.57
N THR A 16 16.52 -8.59 -10.55
CA THR A 16 15.29 -7.82 -10.76
C THR A 16 15.58 -6.47 -11.42
N SER A 17 14.75 -6.08 -12.38
CA SER A 17 14.91 -4.81 -13.10
C SER A 17 13.65 -3.96 -13.04
N TRP A 18 13.84 -2.64 -13.12
CA TRP A 18 12.74 -1.68 -13.27
C TRP A 18 12.41 -1.51 -14.74
N GLU A 19 11.23 -1.98 -15.14
CA GLU A 19 10.75 -1.94 -16.53
C GLU A 19 9.61 -0.93 -16.70
N ASP A 20 9.46 -0.39 -17.92
CA ASP A 20 8.29 0.42 -18.26
C ASP A 20 7.05 -0.48 -18.40
N TRP A 21 6.02 -0.18 -17.61
CA TRP A 21 4.80 -0.96 -17.58
C TRP A 21 4.06 -0.97 -18.91
N ASN A 22 4.06 0.15 -19.66
CA ASN A 22 3.28 0.22 -20.89
C ASN A 22 3.89 -0.67 -21.97
N THR A 23 5.22 -0.69 -22.08
CA THR A 23 5.94 -1.59 -22.98
C THR A 23 5.78 -3.04 -22.53
N LEU A 24 6.10 -3.34 -21.26
CA LEU A 24 6.04 -4.71 -20.72
C LEU A 24 4.65 -5.34 -20.84
N LYS A 25 3.60 -4.53 -20.59
CA LYS A 25 2.22 -4.97 -20.70
C LYS A 25 1.89 -5.44 -22.12
N LEU A 26 2.31 -4.68 -23.14
CA LEU A 26 2.03 -4.98 -24.54
C LEU A 26 2.84 -6.19 -25.03
N ASP A 27 4.12 -6.26 -24.68
CA ASP A 27 5.04 -7.30 -25.15
C ASP A 27 4.68 -8.69 -24.61
N TYR A 28 4.14 -8.75 -23.39
CA TYR A 28 3.80 -10.01 -22.70
C TYR A 28 2.30 -10.23 -22.52
N HIS A 29 1.44 -9.38 -23.11
CA HIS A 29 -0.02 -9.46 -23.02
C HIS A 29 -0.52 -9.57 -21.57
N LEU A 30 -0.10 -8.64 -20.72
CA LEU A 30 -0.37 -8.67 -19.27
C LEU A 30 -1.64 -7.90 -18.87
N GLU A 31 -2.39 -7.37 -19.84
CA GLU A 31 -3.59 -6.57 -19.63
C GLU A 31 -4.68 -7.23 -18.80
N ASP A 32 -4.83 -8.55 -18.91
CA ASP A 32 -5.84 -9.34 -18.21
C ASP A 32 -5.29 -9.98 -16.92
N LYS A 33 -3.96 -10.08 -16.81
CA LYS A 33 -3.26 -10.77 -15.71
C LYS A 33 -2.92 -9.86 -14.56
N VAL A 34 -2.66 -8.58 -14.83
CA VAL A 34 -2.13 -7.64 -13.83
C VAL A 34 -2.94 -6.35 -13.81
N ILE A 35 -3.71 -6.18 -12.74
CA ILE A 35 -4.43 -4.93 -12.45
C ILE A 35 -3.57 -4.14 -11.47
N LEU A 36 -2.87 -3.13 -11.98
CA LEU A 36 -2.17 -2.18 -11.13
C LEU A 36 -3.16 -1.10 -10.70
N PRO A 37 -3.30 -0.82 -9.39
CA PRO A 37 -4.15 0.28 -8.94
C PRO A 37 -3.69 1.58 -9.60
N ASP A 38 -4.66 2.48 -9.80
CA ASP A 38 -4.34 3.84 -10.22
C ASP A 38 -3.41 4.50 -9.21
N PRO A 39 -2.59 5.48 -9.63
CA PRO A 39 -1.81 6.29 -8.71
C PRO A 39 -2.77 7.06 -7.79
N GLY A 40 -3.18 6.41 -6.70
CA GLY A 40 -3.90 7.05 -5.62
C GLY A 40 -2.95 7.98 -4.91
N ASP A 41 -3.34 9.24 -4.76
CA ASP A 41 -2.62 10.17 -3.92
C ASP A 41 -2.68 9.67 -2.47
N VAL A 42 -1.55 9.13 -1.98
CA VAL A 42 -1.40 8.66 -0.59
C VAL A 42 -1.05 9.82 0.34
N SER A 43 -1.11 11.06 -0.15
CA SER A 43 -0.99 12.24 0.68
C SER A 43 -2.24 12.35 1.56
N ASN A 44 -2.05 12.23 2.88
CA ASN A 44 -3.05 12.64 3.84
C ASN A 44 -3.16 14.18 3.81
N THR A 45 -3.74 14.73 2.75
CA THR A 45 -4.10 16.15 2.69
C THR A 45 -5.36 16.29 3.53
N ALA A 46 -5.15 16.48 4.83
CA ALA A 46 -6.22 16.86 5.75
C ALA A 46 -6.98 18.03 5.14
N HIS A 47 -8.25 17.79 4.79
CA HIS A 47 -9.17 18.78 4.29
C HIS A 47 -9.32 19.91 5.33
N THR A 48 -8.54 20.98 5.19
CA THR A 48 -8.89 22.27 5.76
C THR A 48 -9.99 22.84 4.88
N ASN A 49 -11.24 22.83 5.37
CA ASN A 49 -12.26 23.87 5.17
C ASN A 49 -13.59 23.43 5.82
N GLY A 50 -13.86 23.92 7.04
CA GLY A 50 -15.14 23.86 7.72
C GLY A 50 -15.14 24.72 9.00
N PRO A 51 -16.25 25.40 9.34
CA PRO A 51 -16.26 26.68 10.06
C PRO A 51 -16.11 26.56 11.59
N ALA A 52 -15.58 27.61 12.21
CA ALA A 52 -15.52 27.79 13.67
C ALA A 52 -16.94 27.80 14.29
N SER A 53 -17.21 27.23 15.45
CA SER A 53 -16.39 27.06 16.66
C SER A 53 -16.85 25.83 17.46
N THR A 54 -16.02 25.31 18.39
CA THR A 54 -16.45 24.42 19.51
C THR A 54 -16.51 22.90 19.23
N ILE A 55 -15.96 22.11 20.19
CA ILE A 55 -16.01 20.64 20.35
C ILE A 55 -15.25 19.81 19.30
N GLY A 56 -14.03 19.38 19.66
CA GLY A 56 -13.14 18.59 18.82
C GLY A 56 -13.65 17.15 18.54
N PRO A 57 -13.32 16.57 17.38
CA PRO A 57 -13.86 15.28 16.96
C PRO A 57 -13.20 14.15 17.74
N ILE A 58 -13.94 13.55 18.67
CA ILE A 58 -13.62 12.23 19.19
C ILE A 58 -13.64 11.22 18.04
N ASN A 59 -12.47 10.68 17.72
CA ASN A 59 -12.30 9.60 16.76
C ASN A 59 -13.16 8.39 17.19
N TYR A 60 -14.31 8.16 16.56
CA TYR A 60 -15.10 6.93 16.73
C TYR A 60 -14.47 5.73 16.01
N LYS A 61 -13.14 5.57 16.06
CA LYS A 61 -12.51 4.33 15.63
C LYS A 61 -12.74 3.30 16.76
N PRO A 62 -13.29 2.11 16.47
CA PRO A 62 -13.41 1.06 17.46
C PRO A 62 -12.05 0.83 18.13
N LYS A 63 -11.99 0.99 19.46
CA LYS A 63 -10.77 0.78 20.23
C LYS A 63 -10.34 -0.68 20.04
N ARG A 64 -9.14 -0.89 19.49
CA ARG A 64 -8.59 -2.25 19.35
C ARG A 64 -8.37 -2.83 20.74
N ASN A 65 -8.64 -4.12 20.90
CA ASN A 65 -8.33 -4.84 22.14
C ASN A 65 -6.80 -4.99 22.26
N ILE A 66 -6.19 -4.32 23.22
CA ILE A 66 -4.74 -4.37 23.48
C ILE A 66 -4.53 -5.29 24.69
N LYS A 67 -4.58 -6.60 24.46
CA LYS A 67 -4.25 -7.61 25.48
C LYS A 67 -2.99 -8.35 25.06
N ARG A 68 -2.04 -8.52 25.98
CA ARG A 68 -0.88 -9.40 25.80
C ARG A 68 -1.39 -10.83 25.62
N PRO A 69 -0.91 -11.59 24.61
CA PRO A 69 -1.18 -13.02 24.50
C PRO A 69 -0.74 -13.76 25.77
N SER A 70 -1.59 -14.64 26.31
CA SER A 70 -1.34 -15.35 27.58
C SER A 70 -0.11 -16.24 27.54
N HIS A 71 0.23 -16.79 26.37
CA HIS A 71 1.42 -17.61 26.20
C HIS A 71 2.73 -16.80 26.33
N LEU A 72 2.67 -15.47 26.40
CA LEU A 72 3.85 -14.62 26.60
C LEU A 72 4.13 -14.31 28.07
N ASP A 73 3.30 -14.78 29.01
CA ASP A 73 3.47 -14.48 30.44
C ASP A 73 4.70 -15.17 31.05
N ASP A 74 5.12 -16.31 30.50
CA ASP A 74 6.27 -17.09 30.97
C ASP A 74 7.62 -16.63 30.37
N TYR A 75 7.61 -15.63 29.48
CA TYR A 75 8.81 -15.08 28.87
C TYR A 75 9.25 -13.80 29.62
N VAL A 76 10.41 -13.88 30.28
CA VAL A 76 11.12 -12.78 30.97
C VAL A 76 12.19 -12.21 30.06
#